data_AF-A0A0Q3WSI0-F1
#
_entry.id   AF-A0A0Q3WSI0-F1
#
_cell.length_a   1.000
_cell.length_b   1.000
_cell.length_c   1.000
_cell.angle_alpha   90.00
_cell.angle_beta   90.00
_cell.angle_gamma   90.00
#
_symmetry.space_group_name_H-M   'P 1'
#
loop_
_entity.id
_entity.type
_entity.pdbx_description
1 polymer ?
#
loop_
_entity_poly.entity_id
_entity_poly.type
_entity_poly.pdbx_seq_one_letter_code
_entity_poly.pdbx_strand_id
1 'polypeptide(L)'
;MNKVMSSDELMKYINNMDSENSVIQFSIPGKGRFTLVLQEEDNQSIEADIKKNPQLEMMFKESAEQYKNGHGVTTSDLLKSLSVKNFS
;
A
#
# COMPACT_ATOMS: atom_id res chain seq x y z
N MET A 1 11.52 -9.00 -27.80
CA MET A 1 10.37 -8.46 -27.05
C MET A 1 9.61 -9.63 -26.47
N ASN A 2 9.39 -9.67 -25.16
CA ASN A 2 8.81 -10.84 -24.50
C ASN A 2 7.34 -11.01 -24.92
N LYS A 3 6.91 -12.26 -25.11
CA LYS A 3 5.57 -12.60 -25.56
C LYS A 3 4.90 -13.37 -24.44
N VAL A 4 3.94 -12.74 -23.76
CA VAL A 4 3.23 -13.32 -22.63
C VAL A 4 2.03 -14.09 -23.16
N MET A 5 2.00 -15.39 -22.86
CA MET A 5 0.99 -16.33 -23.34
C MET A 5 -0.02 -16.71 -22.26
N SER A 6 0.28 -16.47 -20.98
CA SER A 6 -0.61 -16.78 -19.84
C SER A 6 -0.50 -15.76 -18.70
N SER A 7 -1.48 -15.79 -17.80
CA SER A 7 -1.45 -15.01 -16.55
C SER A 7 -0.29 -15.41 -15.65
N ASP A 8 0.03 -16.71 -15.56
CA ASP A 8 1.09 -17.20 -14.68
C ASP A 8 2.47 -16.70 -15.13
N GLU A 9 2.67 -16.59 -16.45
CA GLU A 9 3.87 -16.01 -17.03
C GLU A 9 3.97 -14.52 -16.70
N LEU A 10 2.87 -13.77 -16.79
CA LEU A 10 2.82 -12.36 -16.40
C LEU A 10 3.13 -12.17 -14.91
N MET A 11 2.55 -13.00 -14.04
CA MET A 11 2.77 -12.92 -12.60
C MET A 11 4.22 -13.22 -12.23
N LYS A 12 4.88 -14.15 -12.95
CA LYS A 12 6.33 -14.37 -12.78
C LYS A 12 7.15 -13.13 -13.12
N TYR A 13 6.79 -12.40 -14.17
CA TYR A 13 7.46 -11.14 -14.48
C TYR A 13 7.28 -10.13 -13.37
N ILE A 14 6.04 -9.91 -12.90
CA ILE A 14 5.73 -8.96 -11.81
C ILE A 14 6.49 -9.32 -10.53
N ASN A 15 6.49 -10.59 -10.11
CA ASN A 15 7.12 -11.02 -8.86
C ASN A 15 8.64 -10.93 -8.88
N ASN A 16 9.25 -10.95 -10.07
CA ASN A 16 10.70 -10.85 -10.23
C ASN A 16 11.14 -9.40 -10.51
N MET A 17 10.23 -8.42 -10.45
CA MET A 17 10.61 -7.03 -10.65
C MET A 17 11.30 -6.43 -9.41
N ASP A 18 12.31 -5.61 -9.68
CA ASP A 18 13.08 -4.85 -8.71
C ASP A 18 13.56 -3.52 -9.34
N SER A 19 14.29 -2.73 -8.57
CA SER A 19 14.90 -1.47 -9.02
C SER A 19 15.78 -1.60 -10.28
N GLU A 20 16.44 -2.74 -10.52
CA GLU A 20 17.33 -2.95 -11.67
C GLU A 20 16.56 -3.25 -12.96
N ASN A 21 15.41 -3.92 -12.85
CA ASN A 21 14.57 -4.30 -13.99
C ASN A 21 13.18 -3.63 -13.97
N SER A 22 13.12 -2.43 -13.39
CA SER A 22 11.91 -1.65 -13.12
C SER A 22 11.04 -1.29 -14.33
N VAL A 23 11.50 -1.53 -15.56
CA VAL A 23 10.70 -1.35 -16.78
C VAL A 23 10.80 -2.59 -17.67
N ILE A 24 9.66 -3.23 -17.94
CA ILE A 24 9.56 -4.40 -18.81
C ILE A 24 8.54 -4.14 -19.92
N GLN A 25 8.93 -4.41 -21.17
CA GLN A 25 8.03 -4.36 -22.32
C GLN A 25 7.71 -5.76 -22.83
N PHE A 26 6.42 -6.04 -22.99
CA PHE A 26 5.95 -7.33 -23.50
C PHE A 26 4.75 -7.16 -24.46
N SER A 27 4.43 -8.24 -25.17
CA SER A 27 3.25 -8.31 -26.03
C SER A 27 2.34 -9.45 -25.61
N ILE A 28 1.03 -9.22 -25.73
CA ILE A 28 0.02 -10.26 -25.58
C ILE A 28 -0.63 -10.48 -26.96
N PRO A 29 -0.64 -11.71 -27.49
CA PRO A 29 -1.31 -12.03 -28.75
C PRO A 29 -2.76 -11.54 -28.76
N GLY A 30 -3.14 -10.83 -29.82
CA GLY A 30 -4.49 -10.27 -29.99
C GLY A 30 -4.83 -9.07 -29.10
N LYS A 31 -3.95 -8.67 -28.16
CA LYS A 31 -4.17 -7.50 -27.30
C LYS A 31 -3.13 -6.38 -27.49
N GLY A 32 -2.00 -6.67 -28.13
CA GLY A 32 -1.00 -5.68 -28.50
C GLY A 32 0.19 -5.63 -27.55
N ARG A 33 0.76 -4.44 -27.39
CA ARG A 33 2.00 -4.18 -26.65
C ARG A 33 1.71 -3.48 -25.33
N PHE A 34 2.43 -3.89 -24.29
CA PHE A 34 2.32 -3.37 -22.95
C PHE A 34 3.70 -3.01 -22.41
N THR A 35 3.74 -1.99 -21.56
CA THR A 35 4.91 -1.62 -20.75
C THR A 35 4.48 -1.70 -19.30
N LEU A 36 5.20 -2.48 -18.51
CA LEU A 36 5.03 -2.59 -17.07
C LEU A 36 6.17 -1.81 -16.41
N VAL A 37 5.81 -0.95 -15.46
CA VAL A 37 6.75 -0.11 -14.73
C VAL A 37 6.57 -0.40 -13.25
N LEU A 38 7.65 -0.80 -12.57
CA LEU A 38 7.69 -0.89 -11.13
C LEU A 38 7.86 0.54 -10.60
N GLN A 39 6.82 1.04 -9.96
CA GLN A 39 6.91 2.24 -9.15
C GLN A 39 7.20 1.77 -7.72
N GLU A 40 8.48 1.65 -7.41
CA GLU A 40 8.88 1.65 -6.01
C GLU A 40 8.51 3.04 -5.49
N GLU A 41 7.45 3.12 -4.68
CA GLU A 41 7.38 4.22 -3.73
C GLU A 41 8.69 4.12 -2.95
N ASP A 42 9.44 5.23 -2.86
CA ASP A 42 10.45 5.38 -1.81
C ASP A 42 9.70 5.08 -0.52
N ASN A 43 9.75 3.83 -0.08
CA ASN A 43 8.98 3.34 1.04
C ASN A 43 9.65 3.97 2.25
N GLN A 44 9.35 5.24 2.52
CA GLN A 44 9.49 5.80 3.85
C GLN A 44 8.66 4.88 4.71
N SER A 45 9.37 3.99 5.39
CA SER A 45 8.74 3.05 6.28
C SER A 45 8.01 3.87 7.34
N ILE A 46 6.93 3.31 7.87
CA ILE A 46 6.27 3.89 9.05
C ILE A 46 7.31 4.13 10.17
N GLU A 47 8.33 3.28 10.27
CA GLU A 47 9.47 3.47 11.19
C GLU A 47 10.30 4.72 10.87
N ALA A 48 10.57 5.02 9.59
CA ALA A 48 11.25 6.24 9.17
C ALA A 48 10.43 7.48 9.53
N ASP A 49 9.10 7.42 9.40
CA ASP A 49 8.19 8.52 9.77
C ASP A 49 8.10 8.72 11.28
N ILE A 50 8.03 7.63 12.04
CA ILE A 50 8.09 7.64 13.51
C ILE A 50 9.40 8.28 13.99
N LYS A 51 10.55 7.90 13.39
CA LYS A 51 11.86 8.47 13.75
C LYS A 51 11.93 9.98 13.47
N LYS A 52 11.24 10.46 12.43
CA LYS A 52 11.17 11.89 12.10
C LYS A 52 10.18 12.67 12.97
N ASN A 53 9.19 12.00 13.56
CA ASN A 53 8.15 12.63 14.35
C ASN A 53 7.93 11.92 15.72
N PRO A 54 8.57 12.40 16.80
CA PRO A 54 8.41 11.84 18.15
C PRO A 54 6.97 11.88 18.68
N GLN A 55 6.13 12.82 18.22
CA GLN A 55 4.71 12.84 18.61
C GLN A 55 3.95 11.67 17.98
N LEU A 56 4.30 11.30 16.74
CA LEU A 56 3.71 10.15 16.08
C LEU A 56 4.06 8.85 16.81
N GLU A 57 5.29 8.72 17.30
CA GLU A 57 5.69 7.59 18.16
C GLU A 57 4.81 7.48 19.41
N MET A 58 4.57 8.61 20.09
CA MET A 58 3.73 8.67 21.29
C MET A 58 2.29 8.26 20.98
N MET A 59 1.71 8.80 19.91
CA MET A 59 0.35 8.45 19.47
C MET A 59 0.19 6.95 19.20
N PHE A 60 1.19 6.32 18.56
CA PHE A 60 1.17 4.87 18.32
C PHE A 60 1.20 4.08 19.64
N LYS A 61 2.06 4.45 20.58
CA LYS A 61 2.14 3.78 21.90
C LYS A 61 0.83 3.90 22.67
N GLU A 62 0.29 5.11 22.76
CA GLU A 62 -0.97 5.38 23.46
C GLU A 62 -2.13 4.61 22.82
N SER A 63 -2.24 4.64 21.48
CA SER A 63 -3.31 3.91 20.78
C SER A 63 -3.24 2.40 21.01
N ALA A 64 -2.03 1.83 21.05
CA ALA A 64 -1.83 0.42 21.33
C ALA A 64 -2.20 0.04 22.77
N GLU A 65 -1.89 0.91 23.75
CA GLU A 65 -2.30 0.73 25.14
C GLU A 65 -3.82 0.81 25.30
N GLN A 66 -4.46 1.80 24.68
CA GLN A 66 -5.92 1.95 24.72
C GLN A 66 -6.62 0.74 24.11
N TYR A 67 -6.11 0.22 22.99
CA TYR A 67 -6.64 -1.00 22.38
C TYR A 67 -6.52 -2.22 23.29
N LYS A 68 -5.35 -2.43 23.92
CA LYS A 68 -5.14 -3.53 24.89
C LYS A 68 -6.07 -3.43 26.10
N ASN A 69 -6.39 -2.21 26.53
CA ASN A 69 -7.31 -1.94 27.63
C ASN A 69 -8.80 -2.03 27.23
N GLY A 70 -9.11 -2.38 25.98
CA GLY A 70 -10.49 -2.56 25.51
C GLY A 70 -11.20 -1.27 25.10
N HIS A 71 -10.48 -0.14 25.01
CA HIS A 71 -11.03 1.15 24.57
C HIS A 71 -11.04 1.32 23.04
N GLY A 72 -11.04 0.21 22.30
CA GLY A 72 -11.20 0.24 20.85
C GLY A 72 -12.60 0.74 20.45
N VAL A 73 -12.67 1.57 19.41
CA VAL A 73 -13.93 2.05 18.84
C VAL A 73 -14.21 1.28 17.56
N THR A 74 -15.40 0.70 17.43
CA THR A 74 -15.77 0.03 16.17
C THR A 74 -16.08 1.06 15.08
N THR A 75 -15.96 0.66 13.82
CA THR A 75 -16.35 1.53 12.69
C THR A 75 -17.82 1.99 12.82
N SER A 76 -18.70 1.12 13.31
CA SER A 76 -20.11 1.46 13.55
C SER A 76 -20.29 2.53 14.62
N ASP A 77 -19.53 2.45 15.71
CA ASP A 77 -19.60 3.43 16.81
C ASP A 77 -19.00 4.78 16.38
N LEU A 78 -17.92 4.76 15.59
CA LEU A 78 -17.35 5.95 14.98
C LEU A 78 -18.34 6.63 14.03
N LEU A 79 -18.99 5.87 13.15
CA LEU A 79 -19.97 6.44 12.21
C LEU A 79 -21.18 7.05 12.93
N LYS A 80 -21.57 6.50 14.09
CA LYS A 80 -22.64 7.07 14.93
C LYS A 80 -22.20 8.34 15.66
N SER A 81 -20.92 8.45 16.05
CA SER A 81 -20.40 9.63 16.75
C SER A 81 -20.14 10.81 15.80
N LEU A 82 -19.96 10.54 14.51
CA LEU A 82 -19.82 11.55 13.47
C LEU A 82 -21.19 12.10 13.08
N SER A 83 -21.49 13.34 13.47
CA SER A 83 -22.70 14.05 13.04
C SER A 83 -22.50 14.72 11.67
N VAL A 84 -23.59 14.97 10.94
CA VAL A 84 -23.56 15.69 9.64
C VAL A 84 -22.83 17.04 9.73
N LYS A 85 -22.87 17.70 10.88
CA LYS A 85 -22.17 18.97 11.14
C LYS A 85 -20.64 18.85 11.16
N ASN A 86 -20.10 17.63 11.28
CA ASN A 86 -18.66 17.38 11.28
C ASN A 86 -18.07 17.29 9.85
N PHE A 87 -18.94 17.30 8.83
CA PHE A 87 -18.56 17.23 7.42
C PHE A 87 -19.00 18.48 6.63
N SER A 88 -19.48 19.50 7.34
CA SER A 88 -19.90 20.81 6.82
C SER A 88 -18.81 21.84 7.09
#